data_AF-A0A1W9IU55-F1
#
_entry.id   AF-A0A1W9IU55-F1
#
_cell.length_a   1.000
_cell.length_b   1.000
_cell.length_c   1.000
_cell.angle_alpha   90.00
_cell.angle_beta   90.00
_cell.angle_gamma   90.00
#
_symmetry.space_group_name_H-M   'P 1'
#
loop_
_entity.id
_entity.type
_entity.pdbx_description
1 polymer ?
#
loop_
_entity_poly.entity_id
_entity_poly.type
_entity_poly.pdbx_seq_one_letter_code
_entity_poly.pdbx_strand_id
1 'polypeptide(L)'
;MSAEWLKKNKASMTVTSSGRIKRTILFITGVLFVGGVALAFKSGLSTAVLDARHLFSILGTSYCLAWGAYALLSHIPRDEIRSQFVLMTLALAAALLLAEVPVWLNLIDYRKTFWSTSFLPWERPNYVPDRELLALPRPGSTVKTVFGRGNIGEGICLPVRPTEPFDVKYDKHGFRNEQDLAEAEIAVIGDSYVESPMMPGSALATTRLAELYGGAVANLGQSGYGPQQELAVLKRYALPLRPKWIVWVFYEGNDLVDVHSYEERVSFLNGMWNSMNRAWDRSFTLNSLMALSRWVQGCVPNQRVAGNYGLIDGGDGREQRVYFLDHSSSIVPTMQELEALQTTANALKAAYQLARSQGAEFMVAFAPTKFRVYHDIARFDGNAQGDLKWWVLNDLPERLHRLVADISPDIQYVDLTPALAAAAKAKQLVFIPDDTHWTSDGHRVVAETLHRALANAGQESPLSYENRTHPKAGGTVDLTKGAMMVRNKDGTIRYWSDSATELYGWDKKSALGKVSHQLLHTVFPVSLEQIEAALLARGFWEGRLIHERRDGAKITVFSRWELQQDIAAKDQSITIVEINKKSPV
;
A
#
# COMPACT_ATOMS: atom_id res chain seq x y z
N MET A 1 -41.85 -16.06 75.05
CA MET A 1 -41.45 -16.66 73.77
C MET A 1 -40.21 -17.53 74.02
N SER A 2 -40.33 -18.86 73.92
CA SER A 2 -39.28 -19.78 74.37
C SER A 2 -38.03 -19.73 73.48
N ALA A 3 -36.87 -19.98 74.09
CA ALA A 3 -35.56 -20.04 73.41
C ALA A 3 -35.51 -21.06 72.24
N GLU A 4 -36.45 -22.01 72.20
CA GLU A 4 -36.65 -22.93 71.08
C GLU A 4 -37.15 -22.26 69.81
N TRP A 5 -37.97 -21.20 69.91
CA TRP A 5 -38.47 -20.48 68.73
C TRP A 5 -37.36 -19.70 68.02
N LEU A 6 -36.42 -19.11 68.77
CA LEU A 6 -35.24 -18.43 68.23
C LEU A 6 -34.22 -19.42 67.64
N LYS A 7 -34.06 -20.62 68.22
CA LYS A 7 -33.19 -21.68 67.65
C LYS A 7 -33.74 -22.27 66.35
N LYS A 8 -35.06 -22.52 66.27
CA LYS A 8 -35.72 -23.04 65.05
C LYS A 8 -35.67 -22.04 63.89
N ASN A 9 -35.85 -20.74 64.17
CA ASN A 9 -35.85 -19.72 63.13
C ASN A 9 -34.45 -19.25 62.69
N LYS A 10 -33.44 -19.25 63.56
CA LYS A 10 -32.04 -19.01 63.14
C LYS A 10 -31.54 -20.11 62.20
N ALA A 11 -31.81 -21.38 62.51
CA ALA A 11 -31.42 -22.51 61.66
C ALA A 11 -32.15 -22.52 60.30
N SER A 12 -33.42 -22.11 60.28
CA SER A 12 -34.21 -21.97 59.04
C SER A 12 -33.69 -20.81 58.15
N MET A 13 -33.28 -19.67 58.73
CA MET A 13 -32.77 -18.52 57.98
C MET A 13 -31.32 -18.67 57.46
N THR A 14 -30.42 -19.37 58.17
CA THR A 14 -29.06 -19.65 57.66
C THR A 14 -29.01 -20.78 56.64
N VAL A 15 -29.89 -21.79 56.76
CA VAL A 15 -29.98 -22.88 55.77
C VAL A 15 -30.62 -22.41 54.46
N THR A 16 -31.60 -21.50 54.52
CA THR A 16 -32.24 -20.94 53.32
C THR A 16 -31.37 -19.90 52.59
N SER A 17 -30.59 -19.07 53.30
CA SER A 17 -29.65 -18.13 52.66
C SER A 17 -28.43 -18.86 52.07
N SER A 18 -27.85 -19.84 52.77
CA SER A 18 -26.71 -20.63 52.25
C SER A 18 -27.12 -21.52 51.07
N GLY A 19 -28.34 -22.07 51.07
CA GLY A 19 -28.89 -22.84 49.94
C GLY A 19 -29.12 -21.97 48.70
N ARG A 20 -29.62 -20.73 48.87
CA ARG A 20 -29.73 -19.77 47.75
C ARG A 20 -28.36 -19.37 47.21
N ILE A 21 -27.42 -19.02 48.09
CA ILE A 21 -26.05 -18.63 47.69
C ILE A 21 -25.36 -19.78 46.93
N LYS A 22 -25.47 -21.03 47.42
CA LYS A 22 -24.94 -22.22 46.73
C LYS A 22 -25.58 -22.44 45.36
N ARG A 23 -26.89 -22.25 45.22
CA ARG A 23 -27.59 -22.35 43.92
C ARG A 23 -27.17 -21.25 42.95
N THR A 24 -27.02 -20.02 43.43
CA THR A 24 -26.53 -18.89 42.64
C THR A 24 -25.09 -19.12 42.15
N ILE A 25 -24.19 -19.58 43.03
CA ILE A 25 -22.81 -19.94 42.68
C ILE A 25 -22.78 -21.06 41.63
N LEU A 26 -23.61 -22.10 41.79
CA LEU A 26 -23.70 -23.21 40.85
C LEU A 26 -24.17 -22.75 39.46
N PHE A 27 -25.19 -21.90 39.42
CA PHE A 27 -25.72 -21.34 38.18
C PHE A 27 -24.68 -20.46 37.47
N ILE A 28 -24.04 -19.54 38.19
CA ILE A 28 -23.00 -18.65 37.65
C ILE A 28 -21.81 -19.47 37.12
N THR A 29 -21.38 -20.49 37.86
CA THR A 29 -20.29 -21.38 37.43
C THR A 29 -20.62 -22.10 36.13
N GLY A 30 -21.84 -22.64 36.00
CA GLY A 30 -22.29 -23.32 34.79
C GLY A 30 -22.34 -22.39 33.57
N VAL A 31 -22.86 -21.17 33.75
CA VAL A 31 -22.92 -20.16 32.68
C VAL A 31 -21.51 -19.74 32.23
N LEU A 32 -20.60 -19.44 33.17
CA LEU A 32 -19.23 -19.03 32.87
C LEU A 32 -18.44 -20.13 32.16
N PHE A 33 -18.58 -21.39 32.61
CA PHE A 33 -17.84 -22.51 32.04
C PHE A 33 -18.36 -22.89 30.64
N VAL A 34 -19.67 -23.02 30.47
CA VAL A 34 -20.28 -23.35 29.16
C VAL A 34 -20.06 -22.21 28.16
N GLY A 35 -20.18 -20.96 28.61
CA GLY A 35 -19.89 -19.79 27.77
C GLY A 35 -18.44 -19.75 27.30
N GLY A 36 -17.48 -20.04 28.19
CA GLY A 36 -16.05 -20.13 27.85
C GLY A 36 -15.73 -21.22 26.82
N VAL A 37 -16.30 -22.42 27.00
CA VAL A 37 -16.12 -23.54 26.06
C VAL A 37 -16.79 -23.29 24.71
N ALA A 38 -17.98 -22.68 24.68
CA ALA A 38 -18.67 -22.35 23.44
C ALA A 38 -17.94 -21.27 22.62
N LEU A 39 -17.34 -20.28 23.29
CA LEU A 39 -16.49 -19.27 22.64
C LEU A 39 -15.24 -19.91 22.02
N ALA A 40 -14.61 -20.85 22.72
CA ALA A 40 -13.47 -21.61 22.23
C ALA A 40 -13.75 -22.35 20.91
N PHE A 41 -14.86 -23.09 20.85
CA PHE A 41 -15.27 -23.86 19.68
C PHE A 41 -15.64 -22.97 18.47
N LYS A 42 -16.22 -21.79 18.71
CA LYS A 42 -16.61 -20.88 17.62
C LYS A 42 -15.40 -20.21 16.94
N SER A 43 -14.32 -20.02 17.69
CA SER A 43 -13.10 -19.34 17.22
C SER A 43 -12.00 -20.26 16.68
N GLY A 44 -12.03 -21.55 17.04
CA GLY A 44 -10.97 -22.49 16.71
C GLY A 44 -11.41 -23.42 15.58
N LEU A 45 -10.97 -23.10 14.35
CA LEU A 45 -10.71 -24.00 13.21
C LEU A 45 -10.82 -23.22 11.89
N SER A 46 -9.95 -22.24 11.65
CA SER A 46 -9.36 -21.98 10.32
C SER A 46 -8.54 -20.70 10.34
N THR A 47 -7.46 -20.72 9.54
CA THR A 47 -6.51 -19.63 9.22
C THR A 47 -5.20 -19.59 10.04
N ALA A 48 -4.11 -19.39 9.30
CA ALA A 48 -2.72 -19.49 9.74
C ALA A 48 -2.19 -18.23 10.47
N VAL A 49 -3.06 -17.30 10.86
CA VAL A 49 -2.69 -16.00 11.45
C VAL A 49 -3.42 -15.81 12.78
N LEU A 50 -2.69 -15.64 13.89
CA LEU A 50 -3.32 -15.33 15.20
C LEU A 50 -3.81 -13.87 15.23
N ASP A 51 -5.08 -13.65 14.91
CA ASP A 51 -5.77 -12.39 15.17
C ASP A 51 -6.21 -12.27 16.66
N ALA A 52 -6.49 -11.07 17.13
CA ALA A 52 -6.87 -10.75 18.52
C ALA A 52 -8.06 -11.58 19.03
N ARG A 53 -9.02 -11.92 18.17
CA ARG A 53 -10.15 -12.79 18.51
C ARG A 53 -9.73 -14.21 18.86
N HIS A 54 -8.71 -14.73 18.18
CA HIS A 54 -8.14 -16.05 18.46
C HIS A 54 -7.39 -16.04 19.78
N LEU A 55 -6.56 -15.02 20.03
CA LEU A 55 -5.84 -14.87 21.30
C LEU A 55 -6.79 -14.74 22.49
N PHE A 56 -7.85 -13.94 22.36
CA PHE A 56 -8.89 -13.84 23.38
C PHE A 56 -9.50 -15.20 23.71
N SER A 57 -9.78 -15.99 22.68
CA SER A 57 -10.40 -17.31 22.84
C SER A 57 -9.44 -18.34 23.40
N ILE A 58 -8.15 -18.31 23.00
CA ILE A 58 -7.09 -19.14 23.58
C ILE A 58 -6.95 -18.84 25.07
N LEU A 59 -6.88 -17.55 25.46
CA LEU A 59 -6.78 -17.15 26.86
C LEU A 59 -7.98 -17.63 27.69
N GLY A 60 -9.20 -17.45 27.18
CA GLY A 60 -10.41 -17.95 27.84
C GLY A 60 -10.41 -19.47 27.98
N THR A 61 -9.99 -20.19 26.94
CA THR A 61 -9.91 -21.66 26.95
C THR A 61 -8.86 -22.16 27.92
N SER A 62 -7.65 -21.60 27.88
CA SER A 62 -6.55 -21.93 28.79
C SER A 62 -6.94 -21.66 30.24
N TYR A 63 -7.64 -20.56 30.52
CA TYR A 63 -8.17 -20.25 31.84
C TYR A 63 -9.17 -21.32 32.33
N CYS A 64 -10.15 -21.69 31.50
CA CYS A 64 -11.13 -22.72 31.85
C CYS A 64 -10.49 -24.11 32.02
N LEU A 65 -9.55 -24.49 31.16
CA LEU A 65 -8.83 -25.76 31.27
C LEU A 65 -7.95 -25.82 32.52
N ALA A 66 -7.26 -24.73 32.86
CA ALA A 66 -6.44 -24.66 34.08
C ALA A 66 -7.31 -24.83 35.33
N TRP A 67 -8.46 -24.18 35.40
CA TRP A 67 -9.42 -24.37 36.49
C TRP A 67 -10.04 -25.76 36.52
N GLY A 68 -10.30 -26.36 35.36
CA GLY A 68 -10.75 -27.75 35.24
C GLY A 68 -9.71 -28.73 35.80
N ALA A 69 -8.43 -28.57 35.40
CA ALA A 69 -7.32 -29.36 35.89
C ALA A 69 -7.09 -29.17 37.40
N TYR A 70 -7.10 -27.92 37.89
CA TYR A 70 -7.00 -27.61 39.32
C TYR A 70 -8.11 -28.27 40.11
N ALA A 71 -9.36 -28.19 39.61
CA ALA A 71 -10.47 -28.88 40.24
C ALA A 71 -10.25 -30.39 40.27
N LEU A 72 -9.80 -31.00 39.18
CA LEU A 72 -9.59 -32.46 39.10
C LEU A 72 -8.47 -32.96 40.04
N LEU A 73 -7.35 -32.23 40.10
CA LEU A 73 -6.13 -32.66 40.79
C LEU A 73 -6.03 -32.21 42.25
N SER A 74 -6.82 -31.21 42.65
CA SER A 74 -6.78 -30.66 44.01
C SER A 74 -7.55 -31.52 45.01
N HIS A 75 -7.00 -31.66 46.22
CA HIS A 75 -7.65 -32.31 47.36
C HIS A 75 -8.63 -31.41 48.12
N ILE A 76 -8.79 -30.15 47.68
CA ILE A 76 -9.67 -29.15 48.31
C ILE A 76 -11.15 -29.48 48.02
N PRO A 77 -12.07 -29.22 48.97
CA PRO A 77 -13.51 -29.36 48.75
C PRO A 77 -14.02 -28.61 47.51
N ARG A 78 -14.92 -29.24 46.75
CA ARG A 78 -15.40 -28.71 45.45
C ARG A 78 -16.14 -27.38 45.58
N ASP A 79 -16.80 -27.14 46.70
CA ASP A 79 -17.49 -25.88 47.02
C ASP A 79 -16.51 -24.74 47.29
N GLU A 80 -15.37 -25.02 47.90
CA GLU A 80 -14.29 -24.05 48.08
C GLU A 80 -13.63 -23.70 46.73
N ILE A 81 -13.28 -24.70 45.91
CA ILE A 81 -12.73 -24.47 44.55
C ILE A 81 -13.68 -23.63 43.70
N ARG A 82 -14.99 -23.89 43.76
CA ARG A 82 -16.01 -23.09 43.06
C ARG A 82 -16.03 -21.65 43.55
N SER A 83 -15.94 -21.44 44.86
CA SER A 83 -15.92 -20.09 45.45
C SER A 83 -14.68 -19.32 45.01
N GLN A 84 -13.52 -19.98 44.98
CA GLN A 84 -12.27 -19.40 44.47
C GLN A 84 -12.34 -19.08 42.97
N PHE A 85 -12.89 -19.97 42.14
CA PHE A 85 -13.10 -19.73 40.71
C PHE A 85 -14.00 -18.51 40.47
N VAL A 86 -15.12 -18.43 41.18
CA VAL A 86 -16.06 -17.30 41.07
C VAL A 86 -15.38 -16.01 41.52
N LEU A 87 -14.69 -16.02 42.66
CA LEU A 87 -13.99 -14.84 43.17
C LEU A 87 -12.91 -14.36 42.20
N MET A 88 -12.08 -15.26 41.68
CA MET A 88 -11.03 -14.93 40.71
C MET A 88 -11.61 -14.40 39.40
N THR A 89 -12.66 -15.04 38.88
CA THR A 89 -13.30 -14.62 37.63
C THR A 89 -13.96 -13.24 37.77
N LEU A 90 -14.62 -12.98 38.90
CA LEU A 90 -15.19 -11.68 39.20
C LEU A 90 -14.13 -10.59 39.39
N ALA A 91 -13.00 -10.91 40.04
CA ALA A 91 -11.89 -9.99 40.20
C ALA A 91 -11.26 -9.63 38.85
N LEU A 92 -11.04 -10.61 37.97
CA LEU A 92 -10.56 -10.39 36.60
C LEU A 92 -11.54 -9.55 35.77
N ALA A 93 -12.85 -9.84 35.87
CA ALA A 93 -13.88 -9.04 35.21
C ALA A 93 -13.89 -7.59 35.72
N ALA A 94 -13.75 -7.38 37.04
CA ALA A 94 -13.67 -6.04 37.63
C ALA A 94 -12.43 -5.27 37.16
N ALA A 95 -11.26 -5.93 37.10
CA ALA A 95 -10.03 -5.32 36.58
C ALA A 95 -10.16 -4.92 35.10
N LEU A 96 -10.74 -5.79 34.27
CA LEU A 96 -11.03 -5.46 32.87
C LEU A 96 -12.02 -4.29 32.77
N LEU A 97 -13.08 -4.27 33.56
CA LEU A 97 -14.02 -3.15 33.59
C LEU A 97 -13.33 -1.83 33.99
N LEU A 98 -12.41 -1.84 34.95
CA LEU A 98 -11.64 -0.64 35.31
C LEU A 98 -10.77 -0.13 34.15
N ALA A 99 -10.29 -1.03 33.29
CA ALA A 99 -9.54 -0.64 32.09
C ALA A 99 -10.47 -0.18 30.94
N GLU A 100 -11.64 -0.80 30.78
CA GLU A 100 -12.55 -0.55 29.64
C GLU A 100 -13.56 0.59 29.88
N VAL A 101 -14.04 0.79 31.10
CA VAL A 101 -15.03 1.84 31.42
C VAL A 101 -14.53 3.25 31.05
N PRO A 102 -13.27 3.64 31.34
CA PRO A 102 -12.74 4.92 30.86
C PRO A 102 -12.78 5.07 29.34
N VAL A 103 -12.64 3.98 28.58
CA VAL A 103 -12.76 3.98 27.12
C VAL A 103 -14.20 4.23 26.70
N TRP A 104 -15.16 3.57 27.35
CA TRP A 104 -16.60 3.76 27.09
C TRP A 104 -17.06 5.18 27.41
N LEU A 105 -16.43 5.81 28.41
CA LEU A 105 -16.64 7.20 28.79
C LEU A 105 -15.83 8.20 27.94
N ASN A 106 -15.13 7.75 26.90
CA ASN A 106 -14.27 8.57 26.03
C ASN A 106 -13.10 9.27 26.73
N LEU A 107 -12.65 8.76 27.88
CA LEU A 107 -11.55 9.34 28.66
C LEU A 107 -10.17 8.83 28.23
N ILE A 108 -10.08 7.60 27.72
CA ILE A 108 -8.82 6.93 27.34
C ILE A 108 -8.93 6.31 25.94
N ASP A 109 -7.83 6.36 25.18
CA ASP A 109 -7.66 5.66 23.91
C ASP A 109 -6.36 4.84 23.93
N TYR A 110 -6.50 3.52 24.11
CA TYR A 110 -5.35 2.63 24.25
C TYR A 110 -4.57 2.39 22.95
N ARG A 111 -5.10 2.77 21.78
CA ARG A 111 -4.34 2.71 20.51
C ARG A 111 -3.07 3.56 20.60
N LYS A 112 -3.15 4.70 21.30
CA LYS A 112 -2.01 5.61 21.55
C LYS A 112 -0.95 5.00 22.47
N THR A 113 -1.36 4.10 23.38
CA THR A 113 -0.46 3.49 24.37
C THR A 113 0.26 2.28 23.81
N PHE A 114 -0.44 1.47 23.02
CA PHE A 114 0.08 0.22 22.49
C PHE A 114 0.61 0.33 21.05
N TRP A 115 0.51 1.51 20.41
CA TRP A 115 0.83 1.70 18.99
C TRP A 115 0.20 0.63 18.09
N SER A 116 -0.99 0.14 18.45
CA SER A 116 -1.71 -0.93 17.74
C SER A 116 -2.64 -0.33 16.71
N THR A 117 -2.62 -0.98 15.53
CA THR A 117 -3.25 -0.61 14.26
C THR A 117 -2.82 0.74 13.68
N SER A 118 -2.66 0.75 12.36
CA SER A 118 -2.29 1.91 11.56
C SER A 118 -3.14 3.11 11.97
N PHE A 119 -2.53 4.10 12.62
CA PHE A 119 -3.17 5.39 12.77
C PHE A 119 -3.53 5.84 11.37
N LEU A 120 -4.84 5.98 11.12
CA LEU A 120 -5.29 6.74 9.98
C LEU A 120 -4.56 8.10 10.03
N PRO A 121 -4.20 8.71 8.89
CA PRO A 121 -3.32 9.89 8.88
C PRO A 121 -3.69 10.97 9.92
N TRP A 122 -4.98 11.19 10.17
CA TRP A 122 -5.53 12.15 11.15
C TRP A 122 -5.50 11.73 12.62
N GLU A 123 -5.21 10.47 12.94
CA GLU A 123 -5.08 9.97 14.32
C GLU A 123 -3.63 9.99 14.81
N ARG A 124 -2.68 10.27 13.91
CA ARG A 124 -1.27 10.38 14.24
C ARG A 124 -1.05 11.58 15.18
N PRO A 125 -0.28 11.44 16.28
CA PRO A 125 -0.08 12.52 17.26
C PRO A 125 0.45 13.84 16.69
N ASN A 126 1.15 13.76 15.55
CA ASN A 126 1.79 14.88 14.87
C ASN A 126 0.98 15.38 13.66
N TYR A 127 -0.29 15.01 13.52
CA TYR A 127 -1.16 15.45 12.43
C TYR A 127 -2.41 16.15 12.97
N VAL A 128 -3.00 17.00 12.14
CA VAL A 128 -4.25 17.73 12.37
C VAL A 128 -5.25 17.28 11.32
N PRO A 129 -6.49 16.90 11.69
CA PRO A 129 -7.51 16.50 10.73
C PRO A 129 -7.92 17.67 9.83
N ASP A 130 -8.16 17.38 8.55
CA ASP A 130 -8.70 18.32 7.57
C ASP A 130 -9.80 17.62 6.76
N ARG A 131 -10.89 18.32 6.45
CA ARG A 131 -12.06 17.70 5.79
C ARG A 131 -11.81 17.36 4.32
N GLU A 132 -10.99 18.15 3.65
CA GLU A 132 -10.68 17.97 2.23
C GLU A 132 -9.34 17.25 2.06
N LEU A 133 -8.37 17.56 2.92
CA LEU A 133 -7.03 16.99 2.84
C LEU A 133 -6.84 15.74 3.70
N LEU A 134 -7.90 15.30 4.39
CA LEU A 134 -7.94 14.21 5.38
C LEU A 134 -7.12 14.52 6.65
N ALA A 135 -5.84 14.82 6.48
CA ALA A 135 -4.93 15.21 7.55
C ALA A 135 -3.73 15.99 7.01
N LEU A 136 -3.21 16.90 7.82
CA LEU A 136 -1.96 17.61 7.58
C LEU A 136 -1.00 17.38 8.75
N PRO A 137 0.32 17.34 8.54
CA PRO A 137 1.29 17.46 9.62
C PRO A 137 1.00 18.68 10.48
N ARG A 138 1.27 18.59 11.78
CA ARG A 138 1.01 19.69 12.71
C ARG A 138 1.81 20.91 12.26
N PRO A 139 1.14 22.05 11.99
CA PRO A 139 1.85 23.24 11.52
C PRO A 139 2.90 23.73 12.52
N GLY A 140 4.04 24.18 12.01
CA GLY A 140 5.18 24.66 12.78
C GLY A 140 5.91 23.57 13.59
N SER A 141 5.63 22.28 13.32
CA SER A 141 6.22 21.19 14.08
C SER A 141 7.60 20.80 13.55
N THR A 142 8.43 20.27 14.45
CA THR A 142 9.70 19.63 14.12
C THR A 142 9.71 18.24 14.71
N VAL A 143 9.96 17.24 13.86
CA VAL A 143 10.01 15.83 14.24
C VAL A 143 11.43 15.33 14.07
N LYS A 144 12.03 14.84 15.17
CA LYS A 144 13.32 14.14 15.13
C LYS A 144 13.11 12.74 14.58
N THR A 145 13.80 12.44 13.49
CA THR A 145 13.66 11.18 12.76
C THR A 145 15.02 10.49 12.61
N VAL A 146 14.99 9.15 12.65
CA VAL A 146 16.10 8.29 12.25
C VAL A 146 15.56 7.38 11.15
N PHE A 147 16.12 7.47 9.94
CA PHE A 147 15.71 6.64 8.82
C PHE A 147 16.73 5.53 8.59
N GLY A 148 16.66 4.47 9.39
CA GLY A 148 17.58 3.32 9.27
C GLY A 148 17.05 2.20 8.36
N ARG A 149 15.74 2.18 8.10
CA ARG A 149 15.04 1.11 7.38
C ARG A 149 13.82 1.67 6.65
N GLY A 150 13.66 1.30 5.39
CA GLY A 150 12.53 1.70 4.58
C GLY A 150 11.27 0.88 4.84
N ASN A 151 10.15 1.30 4.24
CA ASN A 151 8.85 0.64 4.38
C ASN A 151 8.88 -0.81 3.88
N ILE A 152 9.60 -1.08 2.78
CA ILE A 152 9.77 -2.45 2.26
C ILE A 152 10.61 -3.26 3.25
N GLY A 153 11.72 -2.67 3.71
CA GLY A 153 12.61 -3.28 4.71
C GLY A 153 11.89 -3.61 6.02
N GLU A 154 11.00 -2.75 6.49
CA GLU A 154 10.15 -3.01 7.64
C GLU A 154 9.19 -4.18 7.37
N GLY A 155 8.51 -4.18 6.23
CA GLY A 155 7.58 -5.24 5.83
C GLY A 155 8.22 -6.63 5.69
N ILE A 156 9.52 -6.71 5.42
CA ILE A 156 10.25 -7.98 5.28
C ILE A 156 11.30 -8.21 6.38
N CYS A 157 11.25 -7.42 7.45
CA CYS A 157 12.06 -7.60 8.66
C CYS A 157 13.57 -7.44 8.44
N LEU A 158 14.00 -6.54 7.55
CA LEU A 158 15.42 -6.21 7.41
C LEU A 158 15.99 -5.56 8.68
N PRO A 159 17.30 -5.75 8.96
CA PRO A 159 17.96 -5.05 10.05
C PRO A 159 17.96 -3.54 9.82
N VAL A 160 17.82 -2.78 10.91
CA VAL A 160 17.91 -1.32 10.87
C VAL A 160 19.37 -0.93 10.62
N ARG A 161 19.62 -0.11 9.61
CA ARG A 161 20.95 0.41 9.33
C ARG A 161 21.29 1.56 10.28
N PRO A 162 22.56 1.70 10.70
CA PRO A 162 23.00 2.88 11.44
C PRO A 162 22.87 4.11 10.54
N THR A 163 22.11 5.11 10.98
CA THR A 163 21.99 6.39 10.28
C THR A 163 21.99 7.54 11.28
N GLU A 164 22.47 8.70 10.82
CA GLU A 164 22.45 9.91 11.64
C GLU A 164 21.01 10.43 11.77
N PRO A 165 20.58 10.83 12.98
CA PRO A 165 19.29 11.49 13.16
C PRO A 165 19.26 12.83 12.43
N PHE A 166 18.09 13.20 11.90
CA PHE A 166 17.84 14.51 11.31
C PHE A 166 16.45 15.04 11.70
N ASP A 167 16.29 16.35 11.56
CA ASP A 167 15.03 17.03 11.81
C ASP A 167 14.18 17.08 10.53
N VAL A 168 12.90 16.69 10.65
CA VAL A 168 11.86 16.97 9.67
C VAL A 168 11.07 18.16 10.17
N LYS A 169 11.24 19.31 9.51
CA LYS A 169 10.55 20.56 9.86
C LYS A 169 9.36 20.79 8.94
N TYR A 170 8.26 21.25 9.54
CA TYR A 170 7.07 21.69 8.85
C TYR A 170 6.80 23.17 9.15
N ASP A 171 6.44 23.92 8.12
CA ASP A 171 6.08 25.33 8.20
C ASP A 171 4.72 25.55 8.89
N LYS A 172 4.31 26.82 9.03
CA LYS A 172 3.02 27.22 9.63
C LYS A 172 1.77 26.70 8.91
N HIS A 173 1.92 26.03 7.77
CA HIS A 173 0.85 25.37 7.02
C HIS A 173 0.94 23.84 7.04
N GLY A 174 1.99 23.29 7.65
CA GLY A 174 2.18 21.84 7.75
C GLY A 174 2.93 21.26 6.56
N PHE A 175 3.64 22.07 5.77
CA PHE A 175 4.42 21.62 4.63
C PHE A 175 5.92 21.69 4.89
N ARG A 176 6.69 20.88 4.15
CA ARG A 176 8.09 20.61 4.49
C ARG A 176 9.06 21.67 3.97
N ASN A 177 8.91 22.90 4.46
CA ASN A 177 9.77 24.04 4.17
C ASN A 177 10.66 24.37 5.40
N GLU A 178 11.94 24.70 5.18
CA GLU A 178 12.87 25.07 6.26
C GLU A 178 12.46 26.35 7.00
N GLN A 179 11.68 27.19 6.32
CA GLN A 179 11.16 28.46 6.82
C GLN A 179 9.75 28.72 6.28
N ASP A 180 8.99 29.56 6.96
CA ASP A 180 7.70 30.04 6.46
C ASP A 180 7.90 30.88 5.20
N LEU A 181 7.20 30.53 4.12
CA LEU A 181 7.24 31.26 2.85
C LEU A 181 6.04 32.21 2.75
N ALA A 182 6.30 33.48 2.45
CA ALA A 182 5.26 34.46 2.08
C ALA A 182 5.01 34.49 0.57
N GLU A 183 6.04 34.13 -0.20
CA GLU A 183 6.02 33.97 -1.65
C GLU A 183 7.02 32.89 -2.05
N ALA A 184 6.82 32.29 -3.21
CA ALA A 184 7.72 31.31 -3.79
C ALA A 184 7.74 31.49 -5.31
N GLU A 185 8.89 31.42 -5.95
CA GLU A 185 9.00 31.47 -7.42
C GLU A 185 8.44 30.20 -8.06
N ILE A 186 8.63 29.07 -7.37
CA ILE A 186 8.17 27.75 -7.81
C ILE A 186 7.42 27.09 -6.66
N ALA A 187 6.21 26.60 -6.92
CA ALA A 187 5.49 25.72 -6.01
C ALA A 187 5.51 24.29 -6.56
N VAL A 188 6.08 23.35 -5.81
CA VAL A 188 6.13 21.94 -6.18
C VAL A 188 5.10 21.17 -5.36
N ILE A 189 4.15 20.55 -6.05
CA ILE A 189 3.03 19.80 -5.47
C ILE A 189 3.21 18.33 -5.82
N GLY A 190 2.89 17.44 -4.89
CA GLY A 190 2.91 16.00 -5.12
C GLY A 190 2.64 15.23 -3.83
N ASP A 191 3.05 13.97 -3.82
CA ASP A 191 2.87 13.07 -2.71
C ASP A 191 4.11 12.96 -1.80
N SER A 192 4.42 11.77 -1.29
CA SER A 192 5.61 11.48 -0.49
C SER A 192 6.92 11.64 -1.27
N TYR A 193 6.93 11.63 -2.61
CA TYR A 193 8.13 11.94 -3.40
C TYR A 193 8.51 13.41 -3.31
N VAL A 194 7.53 14.30 -3.11
CA VAL A 194 7.79 15.72 -2.89
C VAL A 194 8.03 16.00 -1.40
N GLU A 195 7.22 15.45 -0.49
CA GLU A 195 7.42 15.62 0.97
C GLU A 195 8.75 15.01 1.45
N SER A 196 9.04 13.80 0.99
CA SER A 196 10.28 13.07 1.20
C SER A 196 10.72 12.88 2.67
N PRO A 197 9.84 12.40 3.57
CA PRO A 197 10.08 12.36 5.03
C PRO A 197 11.31 11.54 5.46
N MET A 198 11.84 10.69 4.58
CA MET A 198 13.00 9.84 4.79
C MET A 198 14.36 10.52 4.55
N MET A 199 14.38 11.72 3.96
CA MET A 199 15.61 12.47 3.66
C MET A 199 15.77 13.70 4.55
N PRO A 200 16.98 14.18 4.86
CA PRO A 200 17.20 15.48 5.49
C PRO A 200 16.81 16.63 4.55
N GLY A 201 16.51 17.81 5.10
CA GLY A 201 16.04 18.98 4.34
C GLY A 201 16.99 19.38 3.20
N SER A 202 18.30 19.35 3.43
CA SER A 202 19.34 19.67 2.43
C SER A 202 19.41 18.67 1.26
N ALA A 203 18.82 17.48 1.40
CA ALA A 203 18.79 16.46 0.36
C ALA A 203 17.55 16.52 -0.52
N LEU A 204 16.55 17.34 -0.17
CA LEU A 204 15.29 17.41 -0.91
C LEU A 204 15.49 17.97 -2.32
N ALA A 205 14.74 17.43 -3.29
CA ALA A 205 14.76 17.93 -4.65
C ALA A 205 14.31 19.40 -4.73
N THR A 206 13.38 19.82 -3.88
CA THR A 206 12.89 21.20 -3.80
C THR A 206 13.94 22.16 -3.25
N THR A 207 14.67 21.77 -2.20
CA THR A 207 15.79 22.56 -1.66
C THR A 207 16.90 22.73 -2.68
N ARG A 208 17.29 21.66 -3.38
CA ARG A 208 18.31 21.71 -4.42
C ARG A 208 17.85 22.48 -5.66
N LEU A 209 16.56 22.38 -6.01
CA LEU A 209 15.99 23.19 -7.08
C LEU A 209 16.03 24.68 -6.73
N ALA A 210 15.79 25.05 -5.47
CA ALA A 210 15.93 26.43 -5.00
C ALA A 210 17.36 26.96 -5.17
N GLU A 211 18.35 26.14 -4.83
CA GLU A 211 19.77 26.47 -5.01
C GLU A 211 20.15 26.64 -6.49
N LEU A 212 19.69 25.74 -7.36
CA LEU A 212 19.96 25.77 -8.80
C LEU A 212 19.25 26.95 -9.50
N TYR A 213 17.99 27.19 -9.17
CA TYR A 213 17.17 28.23 -9.76
C TYR A 213 17.53 29.63 -9.23
N GLY A 214 18.07 29.73 -8.02
CA GLY A 214 18.39 30.99 -7.36
C GLY A 214 17.18 31.73 -6.80
N GLY A 215 16.14 31.00 -6.36
CA GLY A 215 14.89 31.56 -5.87
C GLY A 215 14.14 30.64 -4.91
N ALA A 216 13.11 31.16 -4.23
CA ALA A 216 12.34 30.40 -3.26
C ALA A 216 11.50 29.31 -3.95
N VAL A 217 11.63 28.06 -3.47
CA VAL A 217 10.85 26.91 -3.93
C VAL A 217 10.05 26.38 -2.76
N ALA A 218 8.72 26.36 -2.89
CA ALA A 218 7.83 25.78 -1.91
C ALA A 218 7.70 24.27 -2.15
N ASN A 219 8.02 23.49 -1.12
CA ASN A 219 7.67 22.08 -1.04
C ASN A 219 6.24 21.98 -0.50
N LEU A 220 5.29 21.60 -1.35
CA LEU A 220 3.89 21.39 -0.98
C LEU A 220 3.48 19.91 -1.13
N GLY A 221 4.46 19.01 -1.02
CA GLY A 221 4.24 17.58 -1.08
C GLY A 221 3.65 17.03 0.22
N GLN A 222 2.80 16.01 0.11
CA GLN A 222 2.27 15.31 1.29
C GLN A 222 2.07 13.82 1.04
N SER A 223 2.65 12.99 1.91
CA SER A 223 2.60 11.53 1.80
C SER A 223 1.17 10.99 1.72
N GLY A 224 0.93 10.19 0.68
CA GLY A 224 -0.36 9.51 0.44
C GLY A 224 -1.47 10.43 -0.02
N TYR A 225 -1.13 11.59 -0.61
CA TYR A 225 -2.10 12.41 -1.32
C TYR A 225 -2.23 11.92 -2.77
N GLY A 226 -3.46 11.90 -3.27
CA GLY A 226 -3.73 11.71 -4.69
C GLY A 226 -4.12 13.01 -5.40
N PRO A 227 -4.40 12.95 -6.71
CA PRO A 227 -4.64 14.12 -7.55
C PRO A 227 -5.74 15.08 -7.05
N GLN A 228 -6.80 14.57 -6.43
CA GLN A 228 -7.85 15.41 -5.85
C GLN A 228 -7.36 16.25 -4.67
N GLN A 229 -6.52 15.69 -3.80
CA GLN A 229 -5.95 16.39 -2.64
C GLN A 229 -4.89 17.39 -3.10
N GLU A 230 -4.06 17.03 -4.07
CA GLU A 230 -3.07 17.91 -4.68
C GLU A 230 -3.71 19.16 -5.31
N LEU A 231 -4.89 19.02 -5.95
CA LEU A 231 -5.66 20.17 -6.45
C LEU A 231 -6.13 21.08 -5.31
N ALA A 232 -6.53 20.50 -4.17
CA ALA A 232 -6.90 21.27 -2.99
C ALA A 232 -5.69 21.99 -2.38
N VAL A 233 -4.53 21.34 -2.34
CA VAL A 233 -3.25 21.95 -1.94
C VAL A 233 -2.89 23.13 -2.85
N LEU A 234 -3.04 22.96 -4.17
CA LEU A 234 -2.81 24.02 -5.13
C LEU A 234 -3.66 25.26 -4.81
N LYS A 235 -4.97 25.06 -4.65
CA LYS A 235 -5.93 26.14 -4.38
C LYS A 235 -5.64 26.87 -3.08
N ARG A 236 -5.35 26.12 -2.02
CA ARG A 236 -5.29 26.64 -0.64
C ARG A 236 -3.92 27.18 -0.27
N TYR A 237 -2.85 26.64 -0.85
CA TYR A 237 -1.48 26.89 -0.40
C TYR A 237 -0.51 27.27 -1.50
N ALA A 238 -0.65 26.74 -2.72
CA ALA A 238 0.26 27.13 -3.81
C ALA A 238 -0.08 28.52 -4.37
N LEU A 239 -1.34 28.77 -4.75
CA LEU A 239 -1.74 30.04 -5.35
C LEU A 239 -1.47 31.27 -4.46
N PRO A 240 -1.71 31.23 -3.13
CA PRO A 240 -1.39 32.37 -2.26
C PRO A 240 0.10 32.76 -2.24
N LEU A 241 1.01 31.85 -2.59
CA LEU A 241 2.45 32.12 -2.69
C LEU A 241 2.83 32.88 -3.98
N ARG A 242 1.87 33.13 -4.87
CA ARG A 242 2.03 33.84 -6.17
C ARG A 242 3.18 33.27 -7.02
N PRO A 243 3.22 31.95 -7.26
CA PRO A 243 4.32 31.34 -7.99
C PRO A 243 4.34 31.72 -9.46
N LYS A 244 5.54 31.85 -10.00
CA LYS A 244 5.76 31.91 -11.45
C LYS A 244 5.52 30.54 -12.07
N TRP A 245 5.91 29.47 -11.37
CA TRP A 245 5.78 28.08 -11.82
C TRP A 245 5.06 27.22 -10.80
N ILE A 246 4.12 26.42 -11.26
CA ILE A 246 3.58 25.29 -10.51
C ILE A 246 4.07 24.00 -11.17
N VAL A 247 4.80 23.19 -10.40
CA VAL A 247 5.29 21.87 -10.81
C VAL A 247 4.47 20.81 -10.09
N TRP A 248 3.65 20.08 -10.82
CA TRP A 248 2.88 18.94 -10.33
C TRP A 248 3.65 17.66 -10.56
N VAL A 249 4.07 16.98 -9.51
CA VAL A 249 4.77 15.70 -9.58
C VAL A 249 3.75 14.58 -9.47
N PHE A 250 3.48 13.89 -10.57
CA PHE A 250 2.63 12.71 -10.62
C PHE A 250 3.48 11.46 -10.45
N TYR A 251 3.21 10.65 -9.44
CA TYR A 251 3.92 9.41 -9.18
C TYR A 251 3.22 8.18 -9.77
N GLU A 252 3.99 7.38 -10.50
CA GLU A 252 3.51 6.15 -11.16
C GLU A 252 2.89 5.12 -10.20
N GLY A 253 3.38 5.04 -8.96
CA GLY A 253 3.04 3.94 -8.05
C GLY A 253 1.64 4.06 -7.45
N ASN A 254 1.39 5.06 -6.59
CA ASN A 254 0.14 5.15 -5.84
C ASN A 254 -0.84 6.23 -6.31
N ASP A 255 -0.48 7.21 -7.15
CA ASP A 255 -1.41 8.31 -7.47
C ASP A 255 -2.74 7.82 -8.08
N LEU A 256 -2.69 6.88 -9.03
CA LEU A 256 -3.92 6.31 -9.62
C LEU A 256 -4.71 5.45 -8.63
N VAL A 257 -4.03 4.82 -7.67
CA VAL A 257 -4.67 4.04 -6.60
C VAL A 257 -5.33 4.98 -5.59
N ASP A 258 -4.68 6.10 -5.29
CA ASP A 258 -5.15 7.08 -4.32
C ASP A 258 -6.37 7.85 -4.82
N VAL A 259 -6.52 8.03 -6.15
CA VAL A 259 -7.76 8.55 -6.76
C VAL A 259 -8.99 7.82 -6.25
N HIS A 260 -8.96 6.48 -6.26
CA HIS A 260 -10.08 5.64 -5.84
C HIS A 260 -10.30 5.68 -4.33
N SER A 261 -9.21 5.64 -3.57
CA SER A 261 -9.30 5.61 -2.11
C SER A 261 -9.72 6.97 -1.51
N TYR A 262 -9.62 8.07 -2.24
CA TYR A 262 -9.96 9.41 -1.76
C TYR A 262 -11.44 9.55 -1.38
N GLU A 263 -12.37 9.23 -2.29
CA GLU A 263 -13.81 9.38 -2.03
C GLU A 263 -14.27 8.47 -0.89
N GLU A 264 -13.75 7.24 -0.85
CA GLU A 264 -13.98 6.31 0.26
C GLU A 264 -13.45 6.88 1.57
N ARG A 265 -12.24 7.45 1.61
CA ARG A 265 -11.65 8.03 2.82
C ARG A 265 -12.36 9.30 3.29
N VAL A 266 -12.82 10.16 2.37
CA VAL A 266 -13.63 11.36 2.70
C VAL A 266 -15.00 10.95 3.23
N SER A 267 -15.67 10.01 2.55
CA SER A 267 -16.96 9.45 3.00
C SER A 267 -16.81 8.76 4.35
N PHE A 268 -15.74 7.99 4.52
CA PHE A 268 -15.37 7.37 5.78
C PHE A 268 -15.13 8.42 6.86
N LEU A 269 -14.29 9.44 6.66
CA LEU A 269 -14.10 10.54 7.61
C LEU A 269 -15.42 11.18 8.05
N ASN A 270 -16.30 11.44 7.08
CA ASN A 270 -17.61 12.05 7.34
C ASN A 270 -18.56 11.11 8.11
N GLY A 271 -18.50 9.79 7.87
CA GLY A 271 -19.26 8.78 8.61
C GLY A 271 -18.62 8.31 9.92
N MET A 272 -17.30 8.43 10.06
CA MET A 272 -16.46 7.87 11.12
C MET A 272 -16.43 8.75 12.37
N TRP A 273 -16.93 9.98 12.35
CA TRP A 273 -17.32 10.64 13.60
C TRP A 273 -18.22 9.71 14.47
N ASN A 274 -18.96 8.78 13.84
CA ASN A 274 -19.72 7.73 14.53
C ASN A 274 -18.91 6.46 14.87
N SER A 275 -17.81 6.15 14.16
CA SER A 275 -16.93 5.01 14.43
C SER A 275 -15.87 5.30 15.49
N MET A 276 -15.37 6.53 15.59
CA MET A 276 -14.47 6.97 16.67
C MET A 276 -15.12 6.87 18.06
N ASN A 277 -16.46 6.86 18.10
CA ASN A 277 -17.26 6.58 19.28
C ASN A 277 -17.37 5.07 19.63
N ARG A 278 -16.80 4.16 18.81
CA ARG A 278 -16.83 2.73 19.10
C ARG A 278 -15.84 2.41 20.22
N ALA A 279 -16.39 2.13 21.39
CA ALA A 279 -15.70 1.63 22.57
C ALA A 279 -14.71 0.50 22.29
N TRP A 280 -15.04 -0.43 21.39
CA TRP A 280 -14.24 -1.63 21.14
C TRP A 280 -12.88 -1.35 20.51
N ASP A 281 -12.79 -0.44 19.53
CA ASP A 281 -11.55 -0.19 18.79
C ASP A 281 -10.47 0.47 19.67
N ARG A 282 -10.92 1.21 20.69
CA ARG A 282 -10.08 1.89 21.69
C ARG A 282 -9.83 1.05 22.94
N SER A 283 -10.42 -0.15 23.01
CA SER A 283 -10.44 -1.00 24.20
C SER A 283 -9.04 -1.40 24.63
N PHE A 284 -8.85 -1.58 25.95
CA PHE A 284 -7.60 -2.13 26.47
C PHE A 284 -7.38 -3.55 25.94
N THR A 285 -8.44 -4.36 25.92
CA THR A 285 -8.39 -5.78 25.56
C THR A 285 -7.90 -5.98 24.13
N LEU A 286 -8.46 -5.29 23.14
CA LEU A 286 -8.03 -5.42 21.75
C LEU A 286 -6.56 -5.01 21.59
N ASN A 287 -6.22 -3.82 22.09
CA ASN A 287 -4.91 -3.21 21.85
C ASN A 287 -3.77 -3.95 22.59
N SER A 288 -4.02 -4.45 23.80
CA SER A 288 -3.08 -5.29 24.54
C SER A 288 -2.87 -6.66 23.90
N LEU A 289 -3.93 -7.30 23.38
CA LEU A 289 -3.80 -8.57 22.66
C LEU A 289 -3.07 -8.42 21.34
N MET A 290 -3.30 -7.32 20.61
CA MET A 290 -2.53 -7.02 19.39
C MET A 290 -1.06 -6.72 19.70
N ALA A 291 -0.77 -6.01 20.79
CA ALA A 291 0.61 -5.81 21.26
C ALA A 291 1.28 -7.13 21.62
N LEU A 292 0.58 -8.00 22.37
CA LEU A 292 1.08 -9.32 22.73
C LEU A 292 1.28 -10.21 21.50
N SER A 293 0.35 -10.21 20.53
CA SER A 293 0.47 -10.94 19.28
C SER A 293 1.76 -10.55 18.54
N ARG A 294 2.02 -9.24 18.40
CA ARG A 294 3.24 -8.72 17.79
C ARG A 294 4.50 -9.11 18.56
N TRP A 295 4.44 -9.10 19.89
CA TRP A 295 5.57 -9.50 20.73
C TRP A 295 5.89 -11.00 20.59
N VAL A 296 4.88 -11.87 20.60
CA VAL A 296 5.05 -13.33 20.49
C VAL A 296 5.47 -13.76 19.08
N GLN A 297 4.87 -13.17 18.05
CA GLN A 297 5.17 -13.53 16.66
C GLN A 297 6.51 -12.96 16.17
N GLY A 298 7.03 -11.93 16.83
CA GLY A 298 8.15 -11.16 16.30
C GLY A 298 7.78 -10.49 14.98
N CYS A 299 8.79 -10.18 14.16
CA CYS A 299 8.55 -9.69 12.81
C CYS A 299 8.33 -10.89 11.88
N VAL A 300 7.15 -10.98 11.27
CA VAL A 300 6.82 -12.00 10.25
C VAL A 300 7.02 -11.36 8.87
N PRO A 301 8.02 -11.78 8.09
CA PRO A 301 8.29 -11.17 6.80
C PRO A 301 7.11 -11.34 5.84
N ASN A 302 6.72 -10.26 5.15
CA ASN A 302 5.75 -10.33 4.08
C ASN A 302 6.31 -11.16 2.91
N GLN A 303 5.87 -12.43 2.83
CA GLN A 303 6.35 -13.39 1.84
C GLN A 303 6.08 -12.97 0.39
N ARG A 304 5.07 -12.12 0.14
CA ARG A 304 4.77 -11.62 -1.22
C ARG A 304 5.84 -10.64 -1.72
N VAL A 305 6.48 -9.91 -0.81
CA VAL A 305 7.45 -8.85 -1.15
C VAL A 305 8.89 -9.29 -0.87
N ALA A 306 9.09 -10.26 0.04
CA ALA A 306 10.42 -10.75 0.41
C ALA A 306 11.23 -11.28 -0.78
N GLY A 307 10.57 -11.89 -1.77
CA GLY A 307 11.17 -12.38 -3.01
C GLY A 307 11.31 -11.34 -4.12
N ASN A 308 10.78 -10.13 -3.93
CA ASN A 308 10.79 -9.08 -4.95
C ASN A 308 12.05 -8.23 -4.84
N TYR A 309 13.21 -8.80 -5.21
CA TYR A 309 14.47 -8.06 -5.29
C TYR A 309 15.24 -8.33 -6.59
N GLY A 310 16.15 -7.43 -6.90
CA GLY A 310 17.16 -7.55 -7.94
C GLY A 310 18.52 -7.09 -7.43
N LEU A 311 19.59 -7.54 -8.10
CA LEU A 311 20.96 -7.16 -7.79
C LEU A 311 21.45 -6.10 -8.77
N ILE A 312 22.01 -5.01 -8.27
CA ILE A 312 22.61 -3.94 -9.08
C ILE A 312 24.06 -3.72 -8.66
N ASP A 313 24.89 -3.20 -9.57
CA ASP A 313 26.23 -2.72 -9.22
C ASP A 313 26.12 -1.30 -8.65
N GLY A 314 26.41 -1.16 -7.35
CA GLY A 314 26.34 0.12 -6.63
C GLY A 314 27.54 1.04 -6.84
N GLY A 315 28.46 0.70 -7.74
CA GLY A 315 29.64 1.52 -8.07
C GLY A 315 30.83 1.35 -7.10
N ASP A 316 30.61 0.73 -5.93
CA ASP A 316 31.65 0.38 -4.95
C ASP A 316 32.28 -1.00 -5.22
N GLY A 317 31.91 -1.65 -6.34
CA GLY A 317 32.35 -2.99 -6.71
C GLY A 317 31.62 -4.11 -5.97
N ARG A 318 30.60 -3.80 -5.16
CA ARG A 318 29.75 -4.79 -4.50
C ARG A 318 28.37 -4.80 -5.15
N GLU A 319 27.81 -6.01 -5.27
CA GLU A 319 26.42 -6.15 -5.69
C GLU A 319 25.49 -5.74 -4.54
N GLN A 320 24.60 -4.79 -4.84
CA GLN A 320 23.61 -4.29 -3.92
C GLN A 320 22.25 -4.89 -4.23
N ARG A 321 21.58 -5.40 -3.19
CA ARG A 321 20.21 -5.90 -3.30
C ARG A 321 19.23 -4.74 -3.19
N VAL A 322 18.38 -4.59 -4.19
CA VAL A 322 17.31 -3.58 -4.25
C VAL A 322 15.97 -4.28 -4.33
N TYR A 323 15.05 -3.88 -3.45
CA TYR A 323 13.72 -4.44 -3.31
C TYR A 323 12.68 -3.59 -4.05
N PHE A 324 11.64 -4.26 -4.55
CA PHE A 324 10.60 -3.67 -5.38
C PHE A 324 9.22 -3.95 -4.77
N LEU A 325 8.37 -2.92 -4.73
CA LEU A 325 7.01 -3.01 -4.20
C LEU A 325 5.98 -2.75 -5.31
N ASP A 326 6.18 -1.67 -6.05
CA ASP A 326 5.23 -1.18 -7.04
C ASP A 326 5.39 -1.96 -8.34
N HIS A 327 4.43 -2.85 -8.60
CA HIS A 327 4.26 -3.45 -9.92
C HIS A 327 3.98 -2.30 -10.89
N SER A 328 4.77 -2.17 -11.97
CA SER A 328 4.40 -1.26 -13.06
C SER A 328 3.06 -1.74 -13.59
N SER A 329 1.97 -1.00 -13.34
CA SER A 329 0.56 -1.29 -13.67
C SER A 329 0.37 -2.12 -14.94
N SER A 330 -0.73 -2.87 -15.04
CA SER A 330 -1.04 -3.69 -16.22
C SER A 330 -0.76 -2.93 -17.52
N ILE A 331 -0.01 -3.55 -18.45
CA ILE A 331 0.27 -2.94 -19.77
C ILE A 331 -1.04 -2.53 -20.45
N VAL A 332 -2.08 -3.36 -20.34
CA VAL A 332 -3.43 -2.95 -20.70
C VAL A 332 -4.06 -2.29 -19.48
N PRO A 333 -4.41 -1.00 -19.57
CA PRO A 333 -4.99 -0.30 -18.45
C PRO A 333 -6.31 -0.96 -18.08
N THR A 334 -6.52 -1.13 -16.78
CA THR A 334 -7.80 -1.62 -16.25
C THR A 334 -8.87 -0.53 -16.41
N MET A 335 -10.16 -0.88 -16.37
CA MET A 335 -11.21 0.17 -16.34
C MET A 335 -11.05 1.11 -15.15
N GLN A 336 -10.66 0.58 -13.98
CA GLN A 336 -10.32 1.38 -12.81
C GLN A 336 -9.13 2.32 -13.08
N GLU A 337 -8.11 1.86 -13.81
CA GLU A 337 -6.97 2.70 -14.18
C GLU A 337 -7.39 3.81 -15.15
N LEU A 338 -8.25 3.50 -16.12
CA LEU A 338 -8.80 4.48 -17.07
C LEU A 338 -9.68 5.52 -16.36
N GLU A 339 -10.52 5.11 -15.41
CA GLU A 339 -11.31 6.01 -14.57
C GLU A 339 -10.42 6.89 -13.68
N ALA A 340 -9.37 6.30 -13.10
CA ALA A 340 -8.39 7.06 -12.31
C ALA A 340 -7.64 8.09 -13.15
N LEU A 341 -7.22 7.70 -14.36
CA LEU A 341 -6.61 8.61 -15.34
C LEU A 341 -7.56 9.74 -15.72
N GLN A 342 -8.83 9.46 -15.95
CA GLN A 342 -9.82 10.50 -16.26
C GLN A 342 -10.02 11.47 -15.10
N THR A 343 -10.07 10.97 -13.87
CA THR A 343 -10.17 11.82 -12.67
C THR A 343 -8.90 12.66 -12.49
N THR A 344 -7.73 12.07 -12.73
CA THR A 344 -6.45 12.77 -12.75
C THR A 344 -6.46 13.89 -13.81
N ALA A 345 -6.95 13.62 -15.02
CA ALA A 345 -7.09 14.61 -16.08
C ALA A 345 -7.96 15.79 -15.67
N ASN A 346 -9.08 15.51 -15.00
CA ASN A 346 -9.98 16.55 -14.51
C ASN A 346 -9.29 17.43 -13.45
N ALA A 347 -8.53 16.81 -12.54
CA ALA A 347 -7.76 17.53 -11.52
C ALA A 347 -6.67 18.41 -12.15
N LEU A 348 -5.87 17.86 -13.06
CA LEU A 348 -4.82 18.58 -13.79
C LEU A 348 -5.39 19.73 -14.64
N LYS A 349 -6.53 19.52 -15.31
CA LYS A 349 -7.20 20.56 -16.08
C LYS A 349 -7.66 21.72 -15.19
N ALA A 350 -8.26 21.42 -14.04
CA ALA A 350 -8.68 22.44 -13.09
C ALA A 350 -7.47 23.18 -12.48
N ALA A 351 -6.41 22.45 -12.14
CA ALA A 351 -5.14 22.98 -11.65
C ALA A 351 -4.51 23.97 -12.66
N TYR A 352 -4.40 23.54 -13.92
CA TYR A 352 -3.89 24.36 -15.01
C TYR A 352 -4.70 25.66 -15.19
N GLN A 353 -6.02 25.56 -15.26
CA GLN A 353 -6.89 26.73 -15.40
C GLN A 353 -6.73 27.73 -14.25
N LEU A 354 -6.59 27.24 -13.02
CA LEU A 354 -6.36 28.08 -11.85
C LEU A 354 -4.96 28.71 -11.90
N ALA A 355 -3.93 27.96 -12.28
CA ALA A 355 -2.57 28.47 -12.42
C ALA A 355 -2.52 29.62 -13.43
N ARG A 356 -3.08 29.41 -14.63
CA ARG A 356 -3.14 30.44 -15.68
C ARG A 356 -3.98 31.65 -15.28
N SER A 357 -5.03 31.47 -14.48
CA SER A 357 -5.84 32.59 -14.00
C SER A 357 -5.06 33.56 -13.11
N GLN A 358 -3.95 33.11 -12.52
CA GLN A 358 -3.02 33.92 -11.73
C GLN A 358 -1.69 34.23 -12.44
N GLY A 359 -1.56 33.91 -13.74
CA GLY A 359 -0.34 34.16 -14.51
C GLY A 359 0.81 33.19 -14.23
N ALA A 360 0.56 32.07 -13.54
CA ALA A 360 1.57 31.03 -13.32
C ALA A 360 1.67 30.09 -14.53
N GLU A 361 2.89 29.67 -14.86
CA GLU A 361 3.16 28.56 -15.78
C GLU A 361 2.96 27.22 -15.07
N PHE A 362 2.64 26.17 -15.83
CA PHE A 362 2.26 24.87 -15.29
C PHE A 362 3.07 23.73 -15.92
N MET A 363 3.67 22.89 -15.08
CA MET A 363 4.46 21.73 -15.48
C MET A 363 3.91 20.49 -14.78
N VAL A 364 3.82 19.38 -15.52
CA VAL A 364 3.57 18.04 -14.99
C VAL A 364 4.85 17.21 -15.12
N ALA A 365 5.39 16.76 -14.01
CA ALA A 365 6.55 15.87 -13.95
C ALA A 365 6.11 14.45 -13.58
N PHE A 366 6.44 13.47 -14.42
CA PHE A 366 6.19 12.06 -14.15
C PHE A 366 7.34 11.47 -13.33
N ALA A 367 7.04 11.05 -12.11
CA ALA A 367 7.95 10.34 -11.22
C ALA A 367 7.79 8.81 -11.42
N PRO A 368 8.84 8.10 -11.87
CA PRO A 368 8.75 6.68 -12.16
C PRO A 368 8.84 5.81 -10.91
N THR A 369 8.27 4.60 -11.00
CA THR A 369 8.55 3.53 -10.06
C THR A 369 10.03 3.12 -10.09
N LYS A 370 10.49 2.56 -8.98
CA LYS A 370 11.83 1.98 -8.89
C LYS A 370 12.05 0.88 -9.94
N PHE A 371 11.04 0.05 -10.19
CA PHE A 371 11.12 -1.02 -11.17
C PHE A 371 11.41 -0.47 -12.57
N ARG A 372 10.71 0.59 -13.01
CA ARG A 372 10.94 1.23 -14.31
C ARG A 372 12.38 1.71 -14.50
N VAL A 373 13.00 2.26 -13.46
CA VAL A 373 14.37 2.79 -13.53
C VAL A 373 15.43 1.68 -13.54
N TYR A 374 15.23 0.63 -12.75
CA TYR A 374 16.22 -0.44 -12.60
C TYR A 374 15.99 -1.67 -13.49
N HIS A 375 14.85 -1.76 -14.18
CA HIS A 375 14.45 -2.93 -14.98
C HIS A 375 15.57 -3.48 -15.89
N ASP A 376 16.27 -2.59 -16.61
CA ASP A 376 17.27 -3.00 -17.60
C ASP A 376 18.64 -3.36 -17.00
N ILE A 377 18.92 -2.92 -15.77
CA ILE A 377 20.25 -3.07 -15.15
C ILE A 377 20.26 -4.01 -13.96
N ALA A 378 19.10 -4.29 -13.35
CA ALA A 378 18.98 -5.22 -12.25
C ALA A 378 19.07 -6.66 -12.76
N ARG A 379 19.94 -7.45 -12.14
CA ARG A 379 19.94 -8.90 -12.29
C ARG A 379 18.92 -9.51 -11.35
N PHE A 380 17.85 -10.04 -11.90
CA PHE A 380 16.86 -10.84 -11.19
C PHE A 380 17.33 -12.30 -11.19
N ASP A 381 17.93 -12.76 -10.08
CA ASP A 381 18.37 -14.15 -9.96
C ASP A 381 17.18 -15.12 -9.85
N GLY A 382 17.38 -16.41 -10.17
CA GLY A 382 16.34 -17.43 -10.11
C GLY A 382 15.80 -17.73 -8.69
N ASN A 383 16.38 -17.11 -7.66
CA ASN A 383 15.91 -17.15 -6.27
C ASN A 383 14.97 -15.97 -5.92
N ALA A 384 14.79 -15.00 -6.82
CA ALA A 384 13.64 -14.10 -6.82
C ALA A 384 12.38 -14.94 -7.14
N GLN A 385 11.92 -15.71 -6.15
CA GLN A 385 10.76 -16.60 -6.24
C GLN A 385 9.42 -15.83 -6.28
N GLY A 386 9.45 -14.50 -6.35
CA GLY A 386 8.27 -13.63 -6.41
C GLY A 386 7.75 -13.36 -7.83
N ASP A 387 6.68 -12.57 -7.91
CA ASP A 387 6.00 -12.19 -9.16
C ASP A 387 6.88 -11.35 -10.11
N LEU A 388 8.02 -10.82 -9.64
CA LEU A 388 8.93 -9.95 -10.39
C LEU A 388 9.30 -10.43 -11.79
N LYS A 389 9.49 -11.74 -11.97
CA LYS A 389 9.85 -12.33 -13.27
C LYS A 389 8.77 -12.10 -14.35
N TRP A 390 7.56 -11.70 -13.95
CA TRP A 390 6.43 -11.43 -14.82
C TRP A 390 6.08 -9.95 -14.96
N TRP A 391 6.71 -9.10 -14.15
CA TRP A 391 6.49 -7.67 -14.22
C TRP A 391 7.01 -7.15 -15.55
N VAL A 392 6.28 -6.17 -16.09
CA VAL A 392 6.50 -5.62 -17.41
C VAL A 392 6.19 -4.14 -17.40
N LEU A 393 7.02 -3.34 -18.08
CA LEU A 393 6.83 -1.89 -18.14
C LEU A 393 5.59 -1.56 -18.96
N ASN A 394 4.71 -0.74 -18.40
CA ASN A 394 3.56 -0.18 -19.10
C ASN A 394 3.91 1.14 -19.80
N ASP A 395 2.98 1.58 -20.66
CA ASP A 395 2.97 2.86 -21.39
C ASP A 395 2.26 3.99 -20.63
N LEU A 396 2.18 3.93 -19.29
CA LEU A 396 1.58 5.01 -18.48
C LEU A 396 2.24 6.38 -18.71
N PRO A 397 3.58 6.52 -18.82
CA PRO A 397 4.18 7.81 -19.13
C PRO A 397 3.64 8.41 -20.44
N GLU A 398 3.48 7.58 -21.48
CA GLU A 398 2.94 8.00 -22.78
C GLU A 398 1.44 8.28 -22.72
N ARG A 399 0.68 7.54 -21.92
CA ARG A 399 -0.75 7.80 -21.68
C ARG A 399 -0.94 9.14 -20.98
N LEU A 400 -0.19 9.38 -19.90
CA LEU A 400 -0.26 10.63 -19.15
C LEU A 400 0.19 11.81 -20.01
N HIS A 401 1.27 11.66 -20.79
CA HIS A 401 1.73 12.71 -21.69
C HIS A 401 0.64 13.12 -22.69
N ARG A 402 0.00 12.15 -23.36
CA ARG A 402 -1.11 12.44 -24.30
C ARG A 402 -2.27 13.13 -23.61
N LEU A 403 -2.65 12.65 -22.42
CA LEU A 403 -3.70 13.24 -21.61
C LEU A 403 -3.39 14.69 -21.22
N VAL A 404 -2.14 14.99 -20.85
CA VAL A 404 -1.69 16.36 -20.54
C VAL A 404 -1.74 17.24 -21.80
N ALA A 405 -1.26 16.73 -22.94
CA ALA A 405 -1.31 17.45 -24.21
C ALA A 405 -2.74 17.76 -24.67
N ASP A 406 -3.69 16.83 -24.44
CA ASP A 406 -5.12 17.02 -24.72
C ASP A 406 -5.77 18.10 -23.84
N ILE A 407 -5.23 18.35 -22.63
CA ILE A 407 -5.69 19.44 -21.77
C ILE A 407 -5.25 20.79 -22.36
N SER A 408 -3.96 20.94 -22.64
CA SER A 408 -3.39 22.11 -23.30
C SER A 408 -1.94 21.85 -23.74
N PRO A 409 -1.54 22.26 -24.95
CA PRO A 409 -0.15 22.14 -25.41
C PRO A 409 0.82 23.05 -24.63
N ASP A 410 0.32 24.02 -23.88
CA ASP A 410 1.13 24.94 -23.07
C ASP A 410 1.60 24.30 -21.76
N ILE A 411 1.02 23.16 -21.37
CA ILE A 411 1.47 22.43 -20.17
C ILE A 411 2.78 21.70 -20.50
N GLN A 412 3.83 22.04 -19.77
CA GLN A 412 5.11 21.35 -19.94
C GLN A 412 5.06 19.96 -19.30
N TYR A 413 5.35 18.92 -20.07
CA TYR A 413 5.46 17.54 -19.56
C TYR A 413 6.92 17.10 -19.44
N VAL A 414 7.30 16.56 -18.29
CA VAL A 414 8.67 16.10 -18.01
C VAL A 414 8.64 14.66 -17.47
N ASP A 415 9.14 13.71 -18.25
CA ASP A 415 9.39 12.35 -17.75
C ASP A 415 10.76 12.28 -17.04
N LEU A 416 10.77 11.96 -15.75
CA LEU A 416 12.00 11.82 -14.95
C LEU A 416 12.71 10.47 -15.19
N THR A 417 12.07 9.51 -15.84
CA THR A 417 12.60 8.16 -16.10
C THR A 417 13.97 8.18 -16.78
N PRO A 418 14.19 8.91 -17.89
CA PRO A 418 15.44 8.81 -18.63
C PRO A 418 16.63 9.33 -17.81
N ALA A 419 16.44 10.40 -17.03
CA ALA A 419 17.50 10.99 -16.21
C ALA A 419 17.88 10.07 -15.05
N LEU A 420 16.88 9.51 -14.36
CA LEU A 420 17.10 8.56 -13.27
C LEU A 420 17.73 7.25 -13.77
N ALA A 421 17.26 6.72 -14.91
CA ALA A 421 17.83 5.52 -15.53
C ALA A 421 19.28 5.74 -16.01
N ALA A 422 19.60 6.93 -16.55
CA ALA A 422 20.96 7.27 -16.94
C ALA A 422 21.89 7.34 -15.72
N ALA A 423 21.45 7.96 -14.62
CA ALA A 423 22.20 7.99 -13.36
C ALA A 423 22.40 6.58 -12.79
N ALA A 424 21.36 5.74 -12.81
CA ALA A 424 21.43 4.36 -12.38
C ALA A 424 22.40 3.52 -13.24
N LYS A 425 22.40 3.70 -14.56
CA LYS A 425 23.38 3.10 -15.49
C LYS A 425 24.80 3.57 -15.23
N ALA A 426 24.97 4.81 -14.77
CA ALA A 426 26.23 5.36 -14.29
C ALA A 426 26.58 4.91 -12.86
N LYS A 427 25.93 3.85 -12.35
CA LYS A 427 26.14 3.23 -11.04
C LYS A 427 25.83 4.15 -9.85
N GLN A 428 24.99 5.17 -10.04
CA GLN A 428 24.48 5.98 -8.95
C GLN A 428 23.25 5.31 -8.33
N LEU A 429 23.23 5.18 -7.01
CA LEU A 429 22.08 4.64 -6.31
C LEU A 429 21.02 5.73 -6.16
N VAL A 430 20.07 5.79 -7.09
CA VAL A 430 19.02 6.83 -7.13
C VAL A 430 17.76 6.49 -6.33
N PHE A 431 17.56 5.23 -5.94
CA PHE A 431 16.49 4.83 -5.00
C PHE A 431 17.06 4.15 -3.76
N ILE A 432 16.39 4.34 -2.64
CA ILE A 432 16.72 3.65 -1.39
C ILE A 432 16.48 2.14 -1.62
N PRO A 433 17.41 1.25 -1.25
CA PRO A 433 17.32 -0.16 -1.61
C PRO A 433 16.06 -0.87 -1.09
N ASP A 434 15.65 -0.58 0.14
CA ASP A 434 14.55 -1.19 0.88
C ASP A 434 13.36 -0.25 1.10
N ASP A 435 13.22 0.76 0.24
CA ASP A 435 12.12 1.74 0.27
C ASP A 435 11.72 2.16 -1.15
N THR A 436 10.51 2.63 -1.41
CA THR A 436 10.12 3.10 -2.75
C THR A 436 10.75 4.44 -3.13
N HIS A 437 11.22 5.24 -2.17
CA HIS A 437 11.65 6.63 -2.40
C HIS A 437 13.08 6.78 -2.93
N TRP A 438 13.35 7.97 -3.47
CA TRP A 438 14.66 8.36 -3.96
C TRP A 438 15.69 8.49 -2.84
N THR A 439 16.95 8.25 -3.16
CA THR A 439 18.08 8.67 -2.32
C THR A 439 18.34 10.17 -2.48
N SER A 440 19.28 10.71 -1.69
CA SER A 440 19.90 12.01 -1.95
C SER A 440 20.38 12.17 -3.40
N ASP A 441 20.99 11.14 -4.03
CA ASP A 441 21.40 11.23 -5.44
C ASP A 441 20.20 11.27 -6.40
N GLY A 442 19.15 10.50 -6.12
CA GLY A 442 17.91 10.58 -6.89
C GLY A 442 17.29 11.98 -6.82
N HIS A 443 17.21 12.58 -5.63
CA HIS A 443 16.75 13.96 -5.48
C HIS A 443 17.61 14.98 -6.24
N ARG A 444 18.93 14.76 -6.31
CA ARG A 444 19.84 15.60 -7.13
C ARG A 444 19.42 15.55 -8.60
N VAL A 445 19.27 14.35 -9.13
CA VAL A 445 18.95 14.11 -10.55
C VAL A 445 17.60 14.72 -10.90
N VAL A 446 16.61 14.59 -9.99
CA VAL A 446 15.29 15.21 -10.16
C VAL A 446 15.40 16.74 -10.17
N ALA A 447 16.08 17.34 -9.19
CA ALA A 447 16.25 18.80 -9.13
C ALA A 447 16.94 19.36 -10.38
N GLU A 448 18.03 18.74 -10.83
CA GLU A 448 18.74 19.12 -12.07
C GLU A 448 17.85 19.00 -13.31
N THR A 449 17.00 17.97 -13.36
CA THR A 449 16.11 17.71 -14.50
C THR A 449 14.97 18.73 -14.55
N LEU A 450 14.34 19.01 -13.41
CA LEU A 450 13.33 20.05 -13.30
C LEU A 450 13.91 21.44 -13.62
N HIS A 451 15.09 21.76 -13.09
CA HIS A 451 15.77 23.03 -13.37
C HIS A 451 16.02 23.22 -14.88
N ARG A 452 16.55 22.19 -15.57
CA ARG A 452 16.75 22.23 -17.03
C ARG A 452 15.43 22.42 -17.78
N ALA A 453 14.36 21.75 -17.34
CA ALA A 453 13.05 21.87 -17.97
C ALA A 453 12.49 23.30 -17.83
N LEU A 454 12.57 23.88 -16.63
CA LEU A 454 12.13 25.26 -16.36
C LEU A 454 12.93 26.30 -17.15
N ALA A 455 14.25 26.10 -17.30
CA ALA A 455 15.12 27.00 -18.07
C ALA A 455 14.81 26.99 -19.58
N ASN A 456 14.31 25.87 -20.11
CA ASN A 456 14.03 25.68 -21.52
C ASN A 456 12.56 26.01 -21.90
N ALA A 457 11.75 26.45 -20.95
CA ALA A 457 10.36 26.82 -21.20
C ALA A 457 10.28 28.03 -22.15
N GLY A 458 9.84 27.82 -23.39
CA GLY A 458 9.75 28.84 -24.44
C GLY A 458 10.68 28.63 -25.65
N GLN A 459 11.54 27.61 -25.64
CA GLN A 459 12.20 27.09 -26.84
C GLN A 459 11.48 25.81 -27.28
N GLU A 460 11.29 25.60 -28.59
CA GLU A 460 10.85 24.29 -29.11
C GLU A 460 11.72 23.21 -28.49
N SER A 461 11.10 22.36 -27.68
CA SER A 461 11.80 21.37 -26.86
C SER A 461 12.62 20.43 -27.76
N PRO A 462 13.95 20.30 -27.57
CA PRO A 462 14.71 19.20 -28.18
C PRO A 462 14.24 17.83 -27.64
N LEU A 463 13.44 17.84 -26.57
CA LEU A 463 12.81 16.68 -25.95
C LEU A 463 11.37 16.48 -26.41
N SER A 464 10.96 17.09 -27.54
CA SER A 464 9.72 16.72 -28.21
C SER A 464 9.72 15.20 -28.40
N TYR A 465 8.75 14.52 -27.78
CA TYR A 465 8.48 13.10 -27.98
C TYR A 465 8.27 12.78 -29.47
N GLU A 466 8.01 13.79 -30.31
CA GLU A 466 7.77 13.68 -31.75
C GLU A 466 9.04 13.54 -32.62
N ASN A 467 10.24 13.87 -32.14
CA ASN A 467 11.47 13.83 -32.96
C ASN A 467 12.50 12.78 -32.56
N ARG A 468 12.15 11.80 -31.72
CA ARG A 468 12.87 10.53 -31.76
C ARG A 468 12.38 9.75 -32.96
N THR A 469 13.05 9.97 -34.09
CA THR A 469 13.23 8.91 -35.08
C THR A 469 13.73 7.68 -34.32
N HIS A 470 12.82 6.75 -34.00
CA HIS A 470 13.20 5.39 -33.73
C HIS A 470 14.12 4.98 -34.89
N PRO A 471 15.35 4.50 -34.62
CA PRO A 471 16.18 4.01 -35.69
C PRO A 471 15.36 2.98 -36.46
N LYS A 472 15.24 3.19 -37.77
CA LYS A 472 14.62 2.23 -38.69
C LYS A 472 15.04 0.84 -38.25
N ALA A 473 14.05 0.01 -37.93
CA ALA A 473 14.21 -1.39 -37.56
C ALA A 473 15.13 -2.07 -38.57
N GLY A 474 16.37 -2.29 -38.14
CA GLY A 474 17.45 -2.80 -38.94
C GLY A 474 18.54 -3.28 -37.98
N GLY A 475 18.37 -4.52 -37.50
CA GLY A 475 19.40 -5.25 -36.77
C GLY A 475 19.23 -5.30 -35.25
N THR A 476 18.57 -6.38 -34.82
CA THR A 476 18.89 -7.21 -33.63
C THR A 476 18.59 -6.70 -32.20
N VAL A 477 17.43 -7.19 -31.71
CA VAL A 477 17.13 -7.70 -30.35
C VAL A 477 17.05 -6.68 -29.19
N ASP A 478 15.82 -6.29 -28.84
CA ASP A 478 15.45 -5.52 -27.64
C ASP A 478 13.99 -5.91 -27.23
N LEU A 479 13.67 -6.91 -26.39
CA LEU A 479 13.98 -7.25 -24.99
C LEU A 479 13.09 -6.62 -23.87
N THR A 480 11.80 -6.32 -24.10
CA THR A 480 10.75 -6.24 -23.04
C THR A 480 10.19 -7.63 -22.61
N LYS A 481 11.07 -8.64 -22.70
CA LYS A 481 10.95 -10.11 -22.82
C LYS A 481 9.68 -10.86 -22.33
N GLY A 482 8.48 -10.55 -22.83
CA GLY A 482 7.32 -11.45 -22.80
C GLY A 482 6.24 -11.08 -23.83
N ALA A 483 5.81 -12.04 -24.65
CA ALA A 483 4.69 -11.87 -25.57
C ALA A 483 3.37 -11.85 -24.80
N MET A 484 2.73 -10.69 -24.74
CA MET A 484 1.48 -10.51 -23.99
C MET A 484 0.26 -10.42 -24.89
N MET A 485 -0.86 -10.95 -24.41
CA MET A 485 -2.21 -10.71 -24.92
C MET A 485 -3.20 -10.52 -23.77
N VAL A 486 -4.29 -9.78 -24.00
CA VAL A 486 -5.46 -9.79 -23.10
C VAL A 486 -6.61 -10.45 -23.82
N ARG A 487 -7.32 -11.32 -23.12
CA ARG A 487 -8.45 -12.06 -23.66
C ARG A 487 -9.63 -12.09 -22.72
N ASN A 488 -10.82 -12.23 -23.29
CA ASN A 488 -12.03 -12.54 -22.54
C ASN A 488 -11.94 -13.96 -21.94
N LYS A 489 -12.84 -14.28 -21.00
CA LYS A 489 -12.99 -15.64 -20.46
C LYS A 489 -13.14 -16.72 -21.55
N ASP A 490 -13.83 -16.41 -22.64
CA ASP A 490 -14.01 -17.32 -23.79
C ASP A 490 -12.74 -17.51 -24.66
N GLY A 491 -11.66 -16.82 -24.32
CA GLY A 491 -10.38 -16.87 -25.02
C GLY A 491 -10.23 -15.84 -26.15
N THR A 492 -11.26 -15.03 -26.43
CA THR A 492 -11.23 -13.99 -27.48
C THR A 492 -10.22 -12.91 -27.16
N ILE A 493 -9.23 -12.73 -28.03
CA ILE A 493 -8.15 -11.74 -27.91
C ILE A 493 -8.72 -10.32 -28.08
N ARG A 494 -8.52 -9.49 -27.06
CA ARG A 494 -8.86 -8.06 -27.00
C ARG A 494 -7.65 -7.15 -27.13
N TYR A 495 -6.46 -7.65 -26.80
CA TYR A 495 -5.20 -6.94 -26.95
C TYR A 495 -4.09 -7.87 -27.40
N TRP A 496 -3.18 -7.36 -28.22
CA TRP A 496 -2.01 -8.08 -28.73
C TRP A 496 -0.79 -7.16 -28.71
N SER A 497 0.25 -7.54 -27.95
CA SER A 497 1.50 -6.76 -27.84
C SER A 497 2.39 -6.89 -29.09
N ASP A 498 3.31 -5.95 -29.27
CA ASP A 498 4.33 -6.03 -30.34
C ASP A 498 5.26 -7.24 -30.14
N SER A 499 5.63 -7.55 -28.90
CA SER A 499 6.40 -8.76 -28.57
C SER A 499 5.63 -10.05 -28.88
N ALA A 500 4.29 -10.05 -28.84
CA ALA A 500 3.49 -11.17 -29.32
C ALA A 500 3.47 -11.28 -30.84
N THR A 501 3.47 -10.14 -31.56
CA THR A 501 3.68 -10.13 -33.01
C THR A 501 5.05 -10.68 -33.38
N GLU A 502 6.12 -10.30 -32.67
CA GLU A 502 7.46 -10.83 -32.90
C GLU A 502 7.56 -12.34 -32.57
N LEU A 503 7.01 -12.76 -31.43
CA LEU A 503 7.09 -14.14 -30.99
C LEU A 503 6.28 -15.07 -31.89
N TYR A 504 5.06 -14.70 -32.27
CA TYR A 504 4.14 -15.59 -32.99
C TYR A 504 4.02 -15.30 -34.49
N GLY A 505 4.49 -14.15 -34.98
CA GLY A 505 4.42 -13.77 -36.40
C GLY A 505 3.05 -13.27 -36.88
N TRP A 506 2.07 -13.16 -35.97
CA TRP A 506 0.75 -12.60 -36.25
C TRP A 506 0.75 -11.08 -36.01
N ASP A 507 0.30 -10.30 -36.99
CA ASP A 507 0.07 -8.87 -36.78
C ASP A 507 -1.16 -8.62 -35.90
N LYS A 508 -1.20 -7.45 -35.23
CA LYS A 508 -2.28 -7.09 -34.30
C LYS A 508 -3.67 -7.22 -34.94
N LYS A 509 -3.84 -6.77 -36.19
CA LYS A 509 -5.16 -6.79 -36.86
C LYS A 509 -5.64 -8.23 -37.11
N SER A 510 -4.73 -9.14 -37.43
CA SER A 510 -5.04 -10.56 -37.65
C SER A 510 -5.34 -11.32 -36.35
N ALA A 511 -4.72 -10.92 -35.23
CA ALA A 511 -4.88 -11.58 -33.94
C ALA A 511 -6.14 -11.13 -33.17
N LEU A 512 -6.51 -9.85 -33.27
CA LEU A 512 -7.65 -9.28 -32.53
C LEU A 512 -8.98 -9.96 -32.92
N GLY A 513 -9.80 -10.28 -31.93
CA GLY A 513 -11.10 -10.94 -32.09
C GLY A 513 -11.03 -12.45 -32.34
N LYS A 514 -9.84 -13.06 -32.43
CA LYS A 514 -9.66 -14.51 -32.51
C LYS A 514 -9.58 -15.14 -31.14
N VAL A 515 -9.96 -16.41 -31.03
CA VAL A 515 -9.76 -17.19 -29.80
C VAL A 515 -8.28 -17.60 -29.72
N SER A 516 -7.59 -17.14 -28.67
CA SER A 516 -6.15 -17.33 -28.44
C SER A 516 -5.65 -18.76 -28.66
N HIS A 517 -6.25 -19.74 -27.97
CA HIS A 517 -5.83 -21.13 -28.05
C HIS A 517 -6.13 -21.79 -29.39
N GLN A 518 -7.07 -21.24 -30.17
CA GLN A 518 -7.32 -21.67 -31.55
C GLN A 518 -6.32 -21.05 -32.52
N LEU A 519 -6.06 -19.74 -32.39
CA LEU A 519 -5.10 -19.01 -33.23
C LEU A 519 -3.68 -19.56 -33.08
N LEU A 520 -3.30 -19.93 -31.85
CA LEU A 520 -1.98 -20.42 -31.50
C LEU A 520 -1.91 -21.94 -31.42
N HIS A 521 -2.97 -22.66 -31.80
CA HIS A 521 -3.05 -24.13 -31.72
C HIS A 521 -2.48 -24.68 -30.40
N THR A 522 -2.88 -24.06 -29.28
CA THR A 522 -2.25 -24.27 -27.97
C THR A 522 -2.41 -25.72 -27.50
N VAL A 523 -1.29 -26.36 -27.16
CA VAL A 523 -1.27 -27.63 -26.43
C VAL A 523 -1.07 -27.33 -24.95
N PHE A 524 -2.08 -27.71 -24.16
CA PHE A 524 -2.09 -27.54 -22.71
C PHE A 524 -1.50 -28.76 -21.98
N PRO A 525 -0.88 -28.57 -20.81
CA PRO A 525 -0.33 -29.67 -20.00
C PRO A 525 -1.40 -30.51 -19.30
N VAL A 526 -2.58 -29.91 -19.08
CA VAL A 526 -3.79 -30.52 -18.51
C VAL A 526 -5.01 -29.95 -19.26
N SER A 527 -6.23 -30.37 -18.94
CA SER A 527 -7.40 -29.84 -19.66
C SER A 527 -7.57 -28.33 -19.42
N LEU A 528 -8.11 -27.60 -20.42
CA LEU A 528 -8.33 -26.16 -20.30
C LEU A 528 -9.26 -25.85 -19.12
N GLU A 529 -10.27 -26.68 -18.88
CA GLU A 529 -11.21 -26.52 -17.77
C GLU A 529 -10.51 -26.61 -16.41
N GLN A 530 -9.50 -27.47 -16.27
CA GLN A 530 -8.71 -27.57 -15.03
C GLN A 530 -7.82 -26.34 -14.83
N ILE A 531 -7.25 -25.80 -15.91
CA ILE A 531 -6.47 -24.56 -15.88
C ILE A 531 -7.37 -23.38 -15.50
N GLU A 532 -8.55 -23.27 -16.11
CA GLU A 532 -9.53 -22.21 -15.82
C GLU A 532 -10.05 -22.30 -14.38
N ALA A 533 -10.32 -23.51 -13.87
CA ALA A 533 -10.71 -23.70 -12.47
C ALA A 533 -9.59 -23.26 -11.51
N ALA A 534 -8.33 -23.59 -11.81
CA ALA A 534 -7.18 -23.15 -11.03
C ALA A 534 -7.00 -21.62 -11.09
N LEU A 535 -7.15 -21.01 -12.26
CA LEU A 535 -7.10 -19.57 -12.47
C LEU A 535 -8.18 -18.85 -11.66
N LEU A 536 -9.43 -19.32 -11.72
CA LEU A 536 -10.55 -18.73 -10.97
C LEU A 536 -10.39 -18.89 -9.45
N ALA A 537 -9.83 -20.01 -8.99
CA ALA A 537 -9.62 -20.26 -7.56
C ALA A 537 -8.45 -19.45 -6.97
N ARG A 538 -7.39 -19.20 -7.75
CA ARG A 538 -6.15 -18.57 -7.27
C ARG A 538 -5.98 -17.11 -7.70
N GLY A 539 -6.75 -16.66 -8.68
CA GLY A 539 -6.58 -15.35 -9.35
C GLY A 539 -5.46 -15.34 -10.39
N PHE A 540 -4.64 -16.38 -10.48
CA PHE A 540 -3.61 -16.54 -11.51
C PHE A 540 -3.35 -18.02 -11.82
N TRP A 541 -2.75 -18.30 -12.98
CA TRP A 541 -2.23 -19.60 -13.36
C TRP A 541 -0.87 -19.47 -14.04
N GLU A 542 0.03 -20.44 -13.81
CA GLU A 542 1.31 -20.52 -14.50
C GLU A 542 1.53 -21.94 -15.02
N GLY A 543 2.15 -22.05 -16.21
CA GLY A 543 2.53 -23.35 -16.73
C GLY A 543 3.25 -23.27 -18.07
N ARG A 544 3.79 -24.41 -18.51
CA ARG A 544 4.34 -24.56 -19.85
C ARG A 544 3.22 -24.84 -20.86
N LEU A 545 3.20 -24.08 -21.95
CA LEU A 545 2.31 -24.27 -23.09
C LEU A 545 3.15 -24.49 -24.36
N ILE A 546 2.61 -25.24 -25.32
CA ILE A 546 3.17 -25.30 -26.67
C ILE A 546 2.24 -24.52 -27.57
N HIS A 547 2.76 -23.47 -28.21
CA HIS A 547 2.04 -22.64 -29.17
C HIS A 547 2.62 -22.82 -30.56
N GLU A 548 1.79 -22.64 -31.57
CA GLU A 548 2.15 -22.61 -32.97
C GLU A 548 2.22 -21.16 -33.45
N ARG A 549 3.32 -20.83 -34.13
CA ARG A 549 3.51 -19.52 -34.79
C ARG A 549 2.77 -19.52 -36.13
N ARG A 550 2.63 -18.34 -36.74
CA ARG A 550 2.04 -18.17 -38.08
C ARG A 550 2.75 -18.98 -39.18
N ASP A 551 4.05 -19.23 -39.02
CA ASP A 551 4.86 -20.04 -39.93
C ASP A 551 4.72 -21.56 -39.70
N GLY A 552 3.87 -22.00 -38.77
CA GLY A 552 3.65 -23.39 -38.38
C GLY A 552 4.69 -23.94 -37.39
N ALA A 553 5.70 -23.16 -37.00
CA ALA A 553 6.70 -23.62 -36.05
C ALA A 553 6.12 -23.68 -34.63
N LYS A 554 6.34 -24.81 -33.95
CA LYS A 554 5.95 -24.99 -32.54
C LYS A 554 7.00 -24.41 -31.62
N ILE A 555 6.57 -23.61 -30.65
CA ILE A 555 7.41 -23.04 -29.60
C ILE A 555 6.87 -23.40 -28.23
N THR A 556 7.78 -23.71 -27.31
CA THR A 556 7.42 -23.87 -25.89
C THR A 556 7.53 -22.52 -25.21
N VAL A 557 6.46 -22.12 -24.53
CA VAL A 557 6.42 -20.89 -23.73
C VAL A 557 6.13 -21.24 -22.27
N PHE A 558 6.73 -20.48 -21.36
CA PHE A 558 6.21 -20.35 -20.01
C PHE A 558 5.15 -19.25 -20.02
N SER A 559 3.92 -19.62 -19.69
CA SER A 559 2.75 -18.76 -19.70
C SER A 559 2.32 -18.43 -18.28
N ARG A 560 1.99 -17.16 -18.04
CA ARG A 560 1.28 -16.71 -16.84
C ARG A 560 -0.02 -16.04 -17.24
N TRP A 561 -1.10 -16.48 -16.63
CA TRP A 561 -2.45 -15.96 -16.80
C TRP A 561 -2.85 -15.26 -15.51
N GLU A 562 -3.29 -14.01 -15.58
CA GLU A 562 -3.79 -13.27 -14.44
C GLU A 562 -5.25 -12.90 -14.67
N LEU A 563 -6.07 -13.20 -13.67
CA LEU A 563 -7.48 -12.88 -13.68
C LEU A 563 -7.63 -11.40 -13.35
N GLN A 564 -8.29 -10.68 -14.24
CA GLN A 564 -8.67 -9.30 -14.04
C GLN A 564 -10.19 -9.21 -13.99
N GLN A 565 -10.72 -8.93 -12.80
CA GLN A 565 -12.14 -8.68 -12.60
C GLN A 565 -12.42 -7.20 -12.79
N ASP A 566 -13.30 -6.89 -13.73
CA ASP A 566 -13.88 -5.56 -13.79
C ASP A 566 -15.03 -5.47 -12.79
N ILE A 567 -14.76 -4.87 -11.62
CA ILE A 567 -15.72 -4.72 -10.54
C ILE A 567 -16.73 -3.58 -10.86
N ALA A 568 -16.41 -2.70 -11.81
CA ALA A 568 -17.23 -1.55 -12.20
C ALA A 568 -18.19 -1.86 -13.37
N ALA A 569 -17.83 -2.83 -14.23
CA ALA A 569 -18.73 -3.28 -15.28
C ALA A 569 -19.99 -3.93 -14.67
N LYS A 570 -21.17 -3.44 -15.08
CA LYS A 570 -22.49 -4.01 -14.70
C LYS A 570 -22.61 -5.52 -14.96
N ASP A 571 -21.71 -6.11 -15.75
CA ASP A 571 -21.71 -7.52 -16.14
C ASP A 571 -20.64 -8.38 -15.43
N GLN A 572 -19.82 -7.82 -14.52
CA GLN A 572 -18.70 -8.54 -13.88
C GLN A 572 -17.80 -9.25 -14.90
N SER A 573 -17.57 -8.65 -16.06
CA SER A 573 -16.79 -9.28 -17.13
C SER A 573 -15.37 -9.59 -16.65
N ILE A 574 -15.00 -10.85 -16.85
CA ILE A 574 -13.69 -11.39 -16.50
C ILE A 574 -12.79 -11.29 -17.73
N THR A 575 -11.67 -10.58 -17.58
CA THR A 575 -10.58 -10.60 -18.56
C THR A 575 -9.39 -11.36 -17.99
N ILE A 576 -8.56 -11.88 -18.89
CA ILE A 576 -7.36 -12.65 -18.56
C ILE A 576 -6.20 -12.01 -19.29
N VAL A 577 -5.23 -11.53 -18.52
CA VAL A 577 -3.93 -11.08 -19.04
C VAL A 577 -3.04 -12.29 -19.15
N GLU A 578 -2.56 -12.58 -20.35
CA GLU A 578 -1.70 -13.72 -20.63
C GLU A 578 -0.33 -13.24 -21.11
N ILE A 579 0.72 -13.57 -20.37
CA ILE A 579 2.12 -13.23 -20.66
C ILE A 579 2.88 -14.51 -20.97
N ASN A 580 3.49 -14.58 -22.15
CA ASN A 580 4.21 -15.74 -22.64
C ASN A 580 5.70 -15.43 -22.84
N LYS A 581 6.58 -16.16 -22.15
CA LYS A 581 8.04 -16.07 -22.35
C LYS A 581 8.53 -17.34 -23.05
N LYS A 582 9.29 -17.20 -24.14
CA LYS A 582 9.87 -18.37 -24.83
C LYS A 582 10.79 -19.12 -23.87
N SER A 583 10.53 -20.41 -23.66
CA SER A 583 11.41 -21.26 -22.87
C SER A 583 12.69 -21.53 -23.67
N PRO A 584 13.90 -21.36 -23.10
CA PRO A 584 15.06 -22.07 -23.62
C PRO A 584 14.78 -23.57 -23.48
N VAL A 585 15.16 -24.33 -24.51
CA VAL A 585 15.06 -25.81 -24.50
C VAL A 585 16.01 -26.37 -23.46
#